data_AF-A0A7C9HWE6-F1
#
_entry.id   AF-A0A7C9HWE6-F1
#
_cell.length_a   1.000
_cell.length_b   1.000
_cell.length_c   1.000
_cell.angle_alpha   90.00
_cell.angle_beta   90.00
_cell.angle_gamma   90.00
#
_symmetry.space_group_name_H-M   'P 1'
#
loop_
_entity.id
_entity.type
_entity.pdbx_description
1 polymer ?
#
loop_
_entity_poly.entity_id
_entity_poly.type
_entity_poly.pdbx_seq_one_letter_code
_entity_poly.pdbx_strand_id
1 'polypeptide(L)'
;MAIVAIDDSDDEKLVLTLSNGDEIELVFEGDCVYAYAGGNEVGEFHFNCYDQPYQHSSETFARLTHAFLEGNNGRYMRQGVGTEAIRFFLRSTGYILELPEDDGIKKDDGSHLVQDGPAFVNSLRRKQGAGLL
;
A
#
# COMPACT_ATOMS: atom_id res chain seq x y z
N MET A 1 9.09 13.11 -7.51
CA MET A 1 7.89 12.74 -6.71
C MET A 1 6.73 13.53 -7.30
N ALA A 2 5.62 12.87 -7.66
CA ALA A 2 4.51 13.52 -8.36
C ALA A 2 3.41 14.03 -7.40
N ILE A 3 3.43 13.60 -6.13
CA ILE A 3 2.55 14.13 -5.09
C ILE A 3 3.11 15.47 -4.61
N VAL A 4 2.26 16.50 -4.55
CA VAL A 4 2.62 17.88 -4.18
C VAL A 4 1.99 18.32 -2.85
N ALA A 5 0.89 17.69 -2.44
CA ALA A 5 0.27 17.92 -1.14
C ALA A 5 -0.36 16.63 -0.60
N ILE A 6 -0.44 16.54 0.72
CA ILE A 6 -1.07 15.46 1.46
C ILE A 6 -1.96 16.12 2.53
N ASP A 7 -3.24 15.79 2.55
CA ASP A 7 -4.20 16.19 3.58
C ASP A 7 -4.62 14.93 4.35
N ASP A 8 -4.33 14.94 5.64
CA ASP A 8 -4.40 13.82 6.59
C ASP A 8 -5.17 14.28 7.83
N SER A 9 -6.24 15.04 7.60
CA SER A 9 -7.11 15.59 8.64
C SER A 9 -8.15 14.60 9.15
N ASP A 10 -8.28 13.44 8.50
CA ASP A 10 -9.21 12.37 8.81
C ASP A 10 -8.44 11.06 8.99
N ASP A 11 -8.62 10.38 10.13
CA ASP A 11 -7.86 9.17 10.46
C ASP A 11 -8.23 7.98 9.55
N GLU A 12 -9.39 8.02 8.90
CA GLU A 12 -9.88 6.98 7.97
C GLU A 12 -9.63 7.34 6.50
N LYS A 13 -9.15 8.57 6.23
CA LYS A 13 -8.99 9.08 4.87
C LYS A 13 -7.77 9.98 4.68
N LEU A 14 -6.99 9.70 3.65
CA LEU A 14 -5.84 10.50 3.21
C LEU A 14 -6.05 11.03 1.79
N VAL A 15 -6.00 12.35 1.58
CA VAL A 15 -6.11 12.96 0.25
C VAL A 15 -4.75 13.36 -0.28
N LEU A 16 -4.41 12.89 -1.47
CA LEU A 16 -3.18 13.19 -2.18
C LEU A 16 -3.47 14.11 -3.36
N THR A 17 -2.80 15.27 -3.41
CA THR A 17 -2.82 16.12 -4.60
C THR A 17 -1.61 15.81 -5.47
N LEU A 18 -1.84 15.48 -6.74
CA LEU A 18 -0.81 15.20 -7.73
C LEU A 18 -0.38 16.48 -8.46
N SER A 19 0.81 16.48 -9.04
CA SER A 19 1.40 17.65 -9.73
C SER A 19 0.65 18.04 -11.00
N ASN A 20 -0.20 17.15 -11.51
CA ASN A 20 -1.12 17.42 -12.61
C ASN A 20 -2.46 18.01 -12.15
N GLY A 21 -2.65 18.22 -10.85
CA GLY A 21 -3.86 18.75 -10.23
C GLY A 21 -4.94 17.69 -9.93
N ASP A 22 -4.72 16.42 -10.28
CA ASP A 22 -5.64 15.36 -9.87
C ASP A 22 -5.56 15.13 -8.36
N GLU A 23 -6.69 14.77 -7.76
CA GLU A 23 -6.78 14.34 -6.37
C GLU A 23 -7.05 12.84 -6.29
N ILE A 24 -6.32 12.17 -5.41
CA ILE A 24 -6.53 10.77 -5.07
C ILE A 24 -6.90 10.69 -3.60
N GLU A 25 -8.05 10.11 -3.34
CA GLU A 25 -8.53 9.82 -2.00
C GLU A 25 -8.18 8.37 -1.64
N LEU A 26 -7.41 8.20 -0.58
CA LEU A 26 -7.12 6.90 0.02
C LEU A 26 -8.04 6.71 1.21
N VAL A 27 -8.77 5.60 1.27
CA VAL A 27 -9.70 5.27 2.35
C VAL A 27 -9.24 3.98 3.01
N PHE A 28 -9.10 4.00 4.33
CA PHE A 28 -8.74 2.82 5.12
C PHE A 28 -10.00 2.15 5.66
N GLU A 29 -10.18 0.87 5.33
CA GLU A 29 -11.32 0.08 5.80
C GLU A 29 -10.89 -1.36 6.09
N GLY A 30 -10.98 -1.78 7.36
CA GLY A 30 -10.55 -3.11 7.79
C GLY A 30 -9.04 -3.31 7.60
N ASP A 31 -8.67 -4.32 6.80
CA ASP A 31 -7.27 -4.58 6.41
C ASP A 31 -6.97 -4.13 4.98
N CYS A 32 -7.73 -3.16 4.46
CA CYS A 32 -7.65 -2.70 3.08
C CYS A 32 -7.45 -1.18 3.00
N VAL A 33 -6.74 -0.73 1.96
CA VAL A 33 -6.72 0.68 1.54
C VAL A 33 -7.24 0.77 0.12
N TYR A 34 -8.27 1.57 -0.09
CA TYR A 34 -8.86 1.83 -1.40
C TYR A 34 -8.43 3.19 -1.91
N ALA A 35 -8.17 3.31 -3.22
CA ALA A 35 -7.82 4.55 -3.87
C ALA A 35 -8.93 4.99 -4.82
N TYR A 36 -9.41 6.23 -4.67
CA TYR A 36 -10.47 6.83 -5.47
C TYR A 36 -9.99 8.09 -6.19
N ALA A 37 -10.42 8.26 -7.44
CA ALA A 37 -10.22 9.48 -8.22
C ALA A 37 -11.56 9.99 -8.76
N GLY A 38 -11.99 11.18 -8.32
CA GLY A 38 -13.28 11.74 -8.71
C GLY A 38 -14.47 10.82 -8.41
N GLY A 39 -14.41 10.11 -7.28
CA GLY A 39 -15.45 9.16 -6.84
C GLY A 39 -15.42 7.77 -7.50
N ASN A 40 -14.47 7.50 -8.40
CA ASN A 40 -14.30 6.18 -8.99
C ASN A 40 -13.12 5.47 -8.35
N GLU A 41 -13.28 4.19 -8.00
CA GLU A 41 -12.18 3.36 -7.52
C GLU A 41 -11.15 3.17 -8.65
N VAL A 42 -9.88 3.39 -8.31
CA VAL A 42 -8.75 3.29 -9.24
C VAL A 42 -7.67 2.33 -8.75
N GLY A 43 -7.76 1.87 -7.51
CA GLY A 43 -6.83 0.93 -6.92
C GLY A 43 -7.30 0.41 -5.56
N GLU A 44 -6.74 -0.72 -5.16
CA GLU A 44 -6.93 -1.29 -3.83
C GLU A 44 -5.66 -2.00 -3.37
N PHE A 45 -5.48 -2.08 -2.06
CA PHE A 45 -4.34 -2.70 -1.40
C PHE A 45 -4.85 -3.53 -0.23
N HIS A 46 -4.68 -4.86 -0.30
CA HIS A 46 -5.10 -5.79 0.74
C HIS A 46 -3.91 -6.27 1.54
N PHE A 47 -4.10 -6.29 2.85
CA PHE A 47 -3.13 -6.79 3.79
C PHE A 47 -3.68 -8.03 4.48
N ASN A 48 -2.83 -9.03 4.63
CA ASN A 48 -3.07 -10.13 5.56
C ASN A 48 -2.29 -9.82 6.85
N CYS A 49 -3.02 -9.60 7.93
CA CYS A 49 -2.48 -9.26 9.23
C CYS A 49 -2.39 -10.51 10.10
N TYR A 50 -1.26 -10.73 10.76
CA TYR A 50 -1.08 -11.85 11.67
C TYR A 50 -0.10 -11.52 12.79
N ASP A 51 -0.34 -12.14 13.94
CA ASP A 51 0.53 -11.99 15.11
C ASP A 51 1.66 -13.00 15.08
N GLN A 52 2.89 -12.55 15.31
CA GLN A 52 3.99 -13.43 15.66
C GLN A 52 4.34 -13.27 17.15
N PRO A 53 4.52 -14.38 17.89
CA PRO A 53 4.98 -14.32 19.27
C PRO A 53 6.44 -13.83 19.30
N TYR A 54 6.69 -12.78 20.09
CA TYR A 54 8.01 -12.21 20.31
C TYR A 54 8.31 -12.11 21.81
N GLN A 55 9.14 -13.03 22.31
CA GLN A 55 9.50 -13.16 23.73
C GLN A 55 8.28 -13.19 24.67
N HIS A 56 7.85 -12.02 25.15
CA HIS A 56 6.77 -11.81 26.13
C HIS A 56 5.60 -10.97 25.59
N SER A 57 5.60 -10.64 24.29
CA SER A 57 4.53 -9.92 23.60
C SER A 57 4.22 -10.59 22.25
N SER A 58 3.16 -10.13 21.59
CA SER A 58 2.92 -10.39 20.17
C SER A 58 3.21 -9.12 19.38
N GLU A 59 3.91 -9.26 18.25
CA GLU A 59 4.01 -8.21 17.25
C GLU A 59 3.09 -8.56 16.08
N THR A 60 2.28 -7.60 15.64
CA THR A 60 1.38 -7.78 14.49
C THR A 60 2.11 -7.36 13.22
N PHE A 61 2.19 -8.29 12.28
CA PHE A 61 2.77 -8.08 10.96
C PHE A 61 1.68 -7.96 9.92
N ALA A 62 1.90 -7.10 8.94
CA ALA A 62 1.03 -6.94 7.78
C ALA A 62 1.78 -7.38 6.53
N ARG A 63 1.22 -8.32 5.78
CA ARG A 63 1.74 -8.76 4.50
C ARG A 63 0.83 -8.28 3.37
N LEU A 64 1.37 -7.56 2.40
CA LEU A 64 0.63 -7.17 1.21
C LEU A 64 0.32 -8.44 0.37
N THR A 65 -0.96 -8.79 0.24
CA THR A 65 -1.41 -9.98 -0.50
C THR A 65 -1.98 -9.64 -1.87
N HIS A 66 -2.63 -8.49 -1.98
CA HIS A 66 -3.18 -7.97 -3.23
C HIS A 66 -2.91 -6.47 -3.35
N ALA A 67 -2.58 -6.03 -4.56
CA ALA A 67 -2.43 -4.62 -4.87
C ALA A 67 -2.68 -4.37 -6.35
N PHE A 68 -3.56 -3.42 -6.67
CA PHE A 68 -3.64 -2.85 -8.01
C PHE A 68 -3.81 -1.34 -7.96
N LEU A 69 -3.36 -0.66 -9.02
CA LEU A 69 -3.59 0.76 -9.27
C LEU A 69 -3.77 1.01 -10.78
N GLU A 70 -4.29 0.01 -11.47
CA GLU A 70 -4.46 -0.01 -12.93
C GLU A 70 -5.80 0.60 -13.37
N GLY A 71 -6.66 0.99 -12.41
CA GLY A 71 -7.88 1.71 -12.71
C GLY A 71 -7.59 3.01 -13.46
N ASN A 72 -8.57 3.45 -14.27
CA ASN A 72 -8.40 4.57 -15.20
C ASN A 72 -7.19 4.39 -16.14
N ASN A 73 -7.00 3.17 -16.67
CA ASN A 73 -5.90 2.78 -17.57
C ASN A 73 -4.49 3.00 -16.98
N GLY A 74 -4.33 2.79 -15.67
CA GLY A 74 -3.05 2.92 -14.98
C GLY A 74 -2.51 4.35 -14.89
N ARG A 75 -3.39 5.35 -15.10
CA ARG A 75 -3.02 6.79 -15.07
C ARG A 75 -2.25 7.18 -13.81
N TYR A 76 -2.56 6.56 -12.67
CA TYR A 76 -2.01 6.93 -11.35
C TYR A 76 -0.82 6.05 -10.91
N MET A 77 -0.42 5.08 -11.73
CA MET A 77 0.75 4.24 -11.48
C MET A 77 2.05 5.06 -11.52
N ARG A 78 3.06 4.62 -10.77
CA ARG A 78 4.42 5.23 -10.73
C ARG A 78 4.45 6.69 -10.26
N GLN A 79 3.36 7.21 -9.69
CA GLN A 79 3.27 8.59 -9.16
C GLN A 79 3.54 8.70 -7.65
N GLY A 80 3.67 7.56 -6.96
CA GLY A 80 3.88 7.50 -5.51
C GLY A 80 2.64 7.09 -4.72
N VAL A 81 1.46 7.09 -5.34
CA VAL A 81 0.16 6.77 -4.71
C VAL A 81 0.21 5.45 -3.95
N GLY A 82 0.65 4.35 -4.57
CA GLY A 82 0.73 3.06 -3.87
C GLY A 82 1.71 3.02 -2.70
N THR A 83 2.76 3.87 -2.72
CA THR A 83 3.64 4.00 -1.55
C THR A 83 2.95 4.73 -0.41
N GLU A 84 2.23 5.81 -0.71
CA GLU A 84 1.45 6.51 0.31
C GLU A 84 0.30 5.67 0.84
N ALA A 85 -0.34 4.83 0.03
CA ALA A 85 -1.36 3.88 0.50
C ALA A 85 -0.80 2.93 1.57
N ILE A 86 0.40 2.40 1.36
CA ILE A 86 1.06 1.54 2.35
C ILE A 86 1.48 2.31 3.59
N ARG A 87 2.06 3.51 3.44
CA ARG A 87 2.42 4.35 4.58
C ARG A 87 1.20 4.73 5.41
N PHE A 88 0.10 5.05 4.75
CA PHE A 88 -1.16 5.36 5.39
C PHE A 88 -1.64 4.18 6.23
N PHE A 89 -1.70 2.98 5.64
CA PHE A 89 -2.03 1.75 6.36
C PHE A 89 -1.14 1.52 7.59
N LEU A 90 0.18 1.63 7.44
CA LEU A 90 1.13 1.39 8.54
C LEU A 90 1.01 2.45 9.64
N ARG A 91 0.76 3.70 9.28
CA ARG A 91 0.54 4.79 10.24
C ARG A 91 -0.77 4.59 11.02
N SER A 92 -1.84 4.17 10.34
CA SER A 92 -3.15 3.97 10.96
C SER A 92 -3.20 2.73 11.87
N THR A 93 -2.42 1.69 11.55
CA THR A 93 -2.41 0.43 12.31
C THR A 93 -1.26 0.28 13.30
N GLY A 94 -0.12 0.91 13.03
CA GLY A 94 1.14 0.69 13.74
C GLY A 94 1.79 -0.67 13.46
N TYR A 95 1.31 -1.41 12.45
CA TYR A 95 1.82 -2.74 12.14
C TYR A 95 3.19 -2.71 11.45
N ILE A 96 3.88 -3.84 11.49
CA ILE A 96 5.17 -4.00 10.82
C ILE A 96 4.94 -4.60 9.43
N LEU A 97 5.35 -3.88 8.38
CA LEU A 97 5.22 -4.38 7.01
C LEU A 97 6.20 -5.54 6.76
N GLU A 98 5.66 -6.71 6.42
CA GLU A 98 6.44 -7.84 5.92
C GLU A 98 6.32 -7.96 4.40
N LEU A 99 7.46 -7.91 3.72
CA LEU A 99 7.57 -8.10 2.27
C LEU A 99 8.44 -9.35 2.00
N PRO A 100 7.90 -10.58 2.19
CA PRO A 100 8.68 -11.81 2.11
C PRO A 100 9.36 -11.95 0.74
N GLU A 101 10.59 -12.46 0.69
CA GLU A 101 11.35 -12.65 -0.56
C GLU A 101 10.54 -13.41 -1.61
N ASP A 102 10.61 -12.92 -2.85
CA ASP A 102 9.92 -13.54 -3.98
C ASP A 102 10.84 -14.64 -4.52
N ASP A 103 10.83 -15.80 -3.88
CA ASP A 103 11.73 -16.93 -4.18
C ASP A 103 11.39 -17.63 -5.51
N GLY A 104 10.49 -17.04 -6.32
CA GLY A 104 9.98 -17.64 -7.56
C GLY A 104 9.07 -18.86 -7.35
N ILE A 105 8.82 -19.24 -6.10
CA ILE A 105 7.91 -20.32 -5.72
C ILE A 105 6.53 -19.70 -5.50
N LYS A 106 5.59 -19.98 -6.41
CA LYS A 106 4.16 -19.72 -6.21
C LYS A 106 3.74 -20.34 -4.88
N LYS A 107 3.47 -19.52 -3.86
CA LYS A 107 2.84 -19.96 -2.62
C LYS A 107 1.33 -20.00 -2.86
N ASP A 108 0.68 -21.07 -2.44
CA ASP A 108 -0.79 -21.24 -2.45
C ASP A 108 -1.50 -20.30 -1.44
N ASP A 109 -0.80 -19.30 -0.88
CA ASP A 109 -1.31 -18.38 0.15
C ASP A 109 -2.08 -17.18 -0.41
N GLY A 110 -2.32 -17.15 -1.74
CA GLY A 110 -3.12 -16.10 -2.38
C GLY A 110 -2.37 -14.79 -2.62
N SER A 111 -1.04 -14.76 -2.45
CA SER A 111 -0.18 -13.62 -2.83
C SER A 111 -0.07 -13.47 -4.36
N HIS A 112 -1.19 -13.17 -5.02
CA HIS A 112 -1.28 -12.93 -6.46
C HIS A 112 -1.06 -11.46 -6.76
N LEU A 113 0.20 -11.06 -6.83
CA LEU A 113 0.60 -9.77 -7.41
C LEU A 113 0.68 -9.91 -8.93
N VAL A 114 -0.34 -9.40 -9.63
CA VAL A 114 -0.44 -9.46 -11.10
C VAL A 114 0.36 -8.31 -11.73
N GLN A 115 0.82 -8.51 -12.97
CA GLN A 115 1.50 -7.50 -13.80
C GLN A 115 2.72 -6.83 -13.14
N ASP A 116 2.63 -5.53 -12.81
CA ASP A 116 3.71 -4.72 -12.22
C ASP A 116 3.91 -4.98 -10.72
N GLY A 117 3.11 -5.85 -10.10
CA GLY A 117 3.15 -6.15 -8.66
C GLY A 117 4.52 -6.57 -8.10
N PRO A 118 5.30 -7.46 -8.74
CA PRO A 118 6.66 -7.78 -8.30
C PRO A 118 7.62 -6.59 -8.36
N ALA A 119 7.50 -5.71 -9.38
CA ALA A 119 8.31 -4.50 -9.48
C ALA A 119 7.94 -3.50 -8.38
N PHE A 120 6.66 -3.42 -8.02
CA PHE A 120 6.15 -2.62 -6.92
C PHE A 120 6.70 -3.11 -5.56
N VAL A 121 6.63 -4.40 -5.25
CA VAL A 121 7.21 -4.98 -4.03
C VAL A 121 8.72 -4.73 -3.94
N ASN A 122 9.45 -4.91 -5.04
CA ASN A 122 10.88 -4.61 -5.07
C ASN A 122 11.19 -3.12 -4.86
N SER A 123 10.28 -2.22 -5.24
CA SER A 123 10.40 -0.80 -4.92
C SER A 123 10.18 -0.56 -3.42
N LEU A 124 9.19 -1.21 -2.83
CA LEU A 124 8.89 -1.09 -1.40
C LEU A 124 10.02 -1.63 -0.53
N ARG A 125 10.58 -2.81 -0.84
CA ARG A 125 11.75 -3.35 -0.11
C ARG A 125 12.93 -2.38 -0.11
N ARG A 126 13.22 -1.76 -1.26
CA ARG A 126 14.27 -0.74 -1.37
C ARG A 126 13.99 0.47 -0.49
N LYS A 127 12.74 0.91 -0.39
CA LYS A 127 12.34 2.02 0.48
C LYS A 127 12.40 1.63 1.96
N GLN A 128 11.96 0.42 2.32
CA GLN A 128 12.04 -0.12 3.67
C GLN A 128 13.49 -0.16 4.17
N GLY A 129 14.40 -0.73 3.37
CA GLY A 129 15.83 -0.78 3.70
C GLY A 129 16.51 0.59 3.78
N ALA A 130 15.90 1.64 3.19
CA ALA A 130 16.37 3.01 3.25
C ALA A 130 15.69 3.84 4.38
N GLY A 131 14.78 3.25 5.17
CA GLY A 131 14.02 3.97 6.19
C GLY A 131 13.02 4.99 5.63
N LEU A 132 12.52 4.74 4.42
CA LEU A 132 11.55 5.59 3.71
C LEU A 132 10.12 5.03 3.75
N LEU A 133 9.83 4.07 4.63
CA LEU A 133 8.47 3.59 4.92
C LEU A 133 8.19 3.78 6.40
#